data_AF-S3CGS7-F1
#
_entry.id   AF-S3CGS7-F1
#
_cell.length_a   1.000
_cell.length_b   1.000
_cell.length_c   1.000
_cell.angle_alpha   90.00
_cell.angle_beta   90.00
_cell.angle_gamma   90.00
#
_symmetry.space_group_name_H-M   'P 1'
#
loop_
_entity.id
_entity.type
_entity.pdbx_description
1 polymer ?
#
loop_
_entity_poly.entity_id
_entity_poly.type
_entity_poly.pdbx_seq_one_letter_code
_entity_poly.pdbx_strand_id
1 'polypeptide(L)'
;MKRRFRLYFSIWCLLSVVFAPIIIGTYLFYQDFYNINTIEFICGIIFITAYVLFPLFFIYQIFIRVKNNEKTLDFTISIISIAVILISILFYIGLYWLVDRAISNTYRNA
;
A
#
# COMPACT_ATOMS: atom_id res chain seq x y z
N MET A 1 0.60 -8.82 25.48
CA MET A 1 0.87 -7.62 24.65
C MET A 1 1.11 -7.90 23.17
N LYS A 2 1.81 -8.99 22.77
CA LYS A 2 2.12 -9.31 21.35
C LYS A 2 0.91 -9.31 20.39
N ARG A 3 -0.24 -9.84 20.80
CA ARG A 3 -1.41 -10.02 19.92
C ARG A 3 -2.07 -8.71 19.46
N ARG A 4 -2.26 -7.75 20.39
CA ARG A 4 -2.87 -6.44 20.09
C ARG A 4 -1.99 -5.60 19.16
N PHE A 5 -0.67 -5.65 19.34
CA PHE A 5 0.28 -4.96 18.46
C PHE A 5 0.17 -5.42 17.00
N ARG A 6 0.01 -6.73 16.75
CA ARG A 6 -0.16 -7.26 15.39
C ARG A 6 -1.39 -6.69 14.69
N LEU A 7 -2.49 -6.57 15.41
CA LEU A 7 -3.74 -6.03 14.90
C LEU A 7 -3.61 -4.54 14.58
N TYR A 8 -3.07 -3.74 15.50
CA TYR A 8 -2.85 -2.30 15.26
C TYR A 8 -1.92 -2.06 14.07
N PHE A 9 -0.84 -2.85 13.95
CA PHE A 9 0.08 -2.73 12.82
C PHE A 9 -0.59 -3.09 11.48
N SER A 10 -1.39 -4.16 11.44
CA SER A 10 -2.14 -4.54 10.24
C SER A 10 -3.18 -3.49 9.83
N ILE A 11 -3.89 -2.91 10.81
CA ILE A 11 -4.86 -1.82 10.58
C ILE A 11 -4.15 -0.56 10.08
N TRP A 12 -3.01 -0.21 10.66
CA TRP A 12 -2.20 0.93 10.22
C TRP A 12 -1.71 0.77 8.78
N CYS A 13 -1.27 -0.42 8.39
CA CYS A 13 -0.86 -0.71 7.02
C CYS A 13 -2.04 -0.62 6.06
N LEU A 14 -3.22 -1.15 6.42
CA LEU A 14 -4.44 -1.02 5.63
C LEU A 14 -4.83 0.45 5.41
N LEU A 15 -4.84 1.26 6.47
CA LEU A 15 -5.11 2.70 6.37
C LEU A 15 -4.10 3.36 5.43
N SER A 16 -2.81 3.05 5.57
CA SER A 16 -1.75 3.61 4.71
C SER A 16 -1.98 3.30 3.23
N VAL A 17 -2.41 2.08 2.90
CA VAL A 17 -2.71 1.66 1.52
C VAL A 17 -3.93 2.39 0.96
N VAL A 18 -4.96 2.62 1.78
CA VAL A 18 -6.18 3.34 1.37
C VAL A 18 -5.94 4.84 1.21
N PHE A 19 -5.10 5.45 2.04
CA PHE A 19 -4.77 6.87 1.93
C PHE A 19 -3.87 7.19 0.74
N ALA A 20 -2.98 6.28 0.34
CA ALA A 20 -2.06 6.49 -0.78
C ALA A 20 -2.74 6.96 -2.10
N PRO A 21 -3.79 6.29 -2.62
CA PRO A 21 -4.45 6.72 -3.84
C PRO A 21 -5.20 8.05 -3.68
N ILE A 22 -5.67 8.37 -2.47
CA ILE A 22 -6.31 9.67 -2.18
C ILE A 22 -5.28 10.78 -2.30
N ILE A 23 -4.10 10.60 -1.68
CA ILE A 23 -3.00 11.58 -1.71
C ILE A 23 -2.53 11.81 -3.15
N ILE A 24 -2.31 10.73 -3.90
CA ILE A 24 -1.86 10.81 -5.30
C ILE A 24 -2.94 11.46 -6.18
N GLY A 25 -4.21 11.12 -5.98
CA GLY A 25 -5.33 11.77 -6.66
C GLY A 25 -5.39 13.26 -6.37
N THR A 26 -5.29 13.66 -5.10
CA THR A 26 -5.29 15.09 -4.74
C THR A 26 -4.10 15.83 -5.34
N TYR A 27 -2.92 15.21 -5.42
CA TYR A 27 -1.77 15.82 -6.09
C TYR A 27 -1.98 15.99 -7.60
N LEU A 28 -2.55 14.98 -8.27
CA LEU A 28 -2.81 15.04 -9.71
C LEU A 28 -3.83 16.11 -10.09
N PHE A 29 -4.88 16.30 -9.29
CA PHE A 29 -5.96 17.27 -9.59
C PHE A 29 -5.75 18.65 -8.96
N TYR A 30 -4.95 18.75 -7.89
CA TYR A 30 -4.72 19.99 -7.14
C TYR A 30 -3.23 20.16 -6.80
N GLN A 31 -2.41 20.39 -7.81
CA GLN A 31 -0.95 20.52 -7.68
C GLN A 31 -0.51 21.63 -6.72
N ASP A 32 -1.28 22.71 -6.59
CA ASP A 32 -0.94 23.85 -5.73
C ASP A 32 -1.21 23.60 -4.24
N PHE A 33 -1.94 22.54 -3.89
CA PHE A 33 -2.41 22.31 -2.51
C PHE A 33 -1.33 21.72 -1.60
N TYR A 34 -0.37 20.98 -2.16
CA TYR A 34 0.68 20.30 -1.40
C TYR A 34 2.07 20.55 -1.98
N ASN A 35 3.04 20.81 -1.11
CA ASN A 35 4.45 20.88 -1.50
C ASN A 35 4.94 19.49 -1.93
N ILE A 36 5.59 19.42 -3.09
CA ILE A 36 6.09 18.19 -3.69
C ILE A 36 7.00 17.39 -2.74
N ASN A 37 7.88 18.08 -1.99
CA ASN A 37 8.78 17.45 -1.02
C ASN A 37 8.00 16.76 0.11
N THR A 38 6.89 17.33 0.54
CA THR A 38 6.04 16.77 1.60
C THR A 38 5.31 15.52 1.11
N ILE A 39 4.82 15.55 -0.13
CA ILE A 39 4.14 14.39 -0.74
C ILE A 39 5.13 13.25 -0.94
N GLU A 40 6.30 13.52 -1.50
CA GLU A 40 7.34 12.50 -1.71
C GLU A 40 7.72 11.83 -0.39
N PHE A 41 7.89 12.61 0.69
CA PHE A 41 8.20 12.07 2.01
C PHE A 41 7.09 11.18 2.56
N ILE A 42 5.82 11.61 2.48
CA ILE A 42 4.67 10.84 2.96
C ILE A 42 4.50 9.56 2.13
N CYS A 43 4.60 9.64 0.80
CA CYS A 43 4.55 8.49 -0.09
C CYS A 43 5.68 7.51 0.19
N GLY A 44 6.90 7.99 0.49
CA GLY A 44 8.02 7.14 0.87
C GLY A 44 7.78 6.38 2.17
N ILE A 45 7.21 7.03 3.19
CA ILE A 45 6.83 6.36 4.45
C ILE A 45 5.76 5.29 4.20
N ILE A 46 4.72 5.63 3.43
CA ILE A 46 3.66 4.68 3.07
C ILE A 46 4.25 3.50 2.30
N PHE A 47 5.19 3.75 1.39
CA PHE A 47 5.86 2.71 0.62
C PHE A 47 6.59 1.72 1.53
N ILE A 48 7.45 2.21 2.41
CA ILE A 48 8.24 1.37 3.33
C ILE A 48 7.32 0.60 4.28
N THR A 49 6.32 1.25 4.86
CA THR A 49 5.44 0.63 5.86
C THR A 49 4.52 -0.42 5.23
N ALA A 50 3.78 -0.06 4.18
CA ALA A 50 2.77 -0.93 3.60
C ALA A 50 3.34 -1.98 2.63
N TYR A 51 4.41 -1.68 1.89
CA TYR A 51 4.91 -2.55 0.83
C TYR A 51 6.21 -3.28 1.18
N VAL A 52 6.92 -2.87 2.25
CA VAL A 52 8.14 -3.57 2.70
C VAL A 52 7.91 -4.24 4.05
N LEU A 53 7.51 -3.47 5.08
CA LEU A 53 7.38 -4.01 6.44
C LEU A 53 6.18 -4.95 6.58
N PHE A 54 5.05 -4.62 5.96
CA PHE A 54 3.85 -5.45 6.07
C PHE A 54 3.99 -6.85 5.45
N PRO A 55 4.50 -7.03 4.20
CA PRO A 55 4.72 -8.36 3.65
C PRO A 55 5.67 -9.21 4.49
N LEU A 56 6.73 -8.59 5.02
CA LEU A 56 7.71 -9.27 5.87
C LEU A 56 7.07 -9.73 7.19
N PHE A 57 6.21 -8.89 7.77
CA PHE A 57 5.40 -9.23 8.93
C PHE A 57 4.37 -10.33 8.64
N PHE A 58 3.77 -10.34 7.44
CA PHE A 58 2.83 -11.36 7.02
C PHE A 58 3.51 -12.73 6.89
N ILE A 59 4.70 -12.78 6.26
CA ILE A 59 5.50 -14.01 6.17
C ILE A 59 5.79 -14.57 7.57
N TYR A 60 6.20 -13.69 8.50
CA TYR A 60 6.43 -14.09 9.89
C TYR A 60 5.17 -14.67 10.55
N GLN A 61 3.99 -14.10 10.29
CA GLN A 61 2.73 -14.66 10.78
C GLN A 61 2.42 -16.05 10.19
N ILE A 62 2.71 -16.28 8.90
CA ILE A 62 2.54 -17.59 8.27
C ILE A 62 3.41 -18.63 8.99
N PHE A 63 4.70 -18.34 9.20
CA PHE A 63 5.61 -19.27 9.88
C PHE A 63 5.12 -19.66 11.28
N ILE A 64 4.65 -18.69 12.06
CA ILE A 64 4.09 -18.96 13.39
C ILE A 64 2.83 -19.82 13.27
N ARG A 65 1.95 -19.53 12.31
CA ARG A 65 0.71 -20.30 12.12
C ARG A 65 1.00 -21.75 11.75
N VAL A 66 1.93 -21.99 10.83
CA VAL A 66 2.35 -23.33 10.42
C VAL A 66 2.98 -24.08 11.59
N LYS A 67 3.79 -23.39 12.41
CA LYS A 67 4.43 -24.00 13.58
C LYS A 67 3.45 -24.36 14.71
N ASN A 68 2.46 -23.51 14.97
CA ASN A 68 1.61 -23.63 16.16
C ASN A 68 0.18 -24.14 15.87
N ASN A 69 -0.21 -24.31 14.60
CA ASN A 69 -1.57 -24.72 14.18
C ASN A 69 -2.73 -23.87 14.76
N GLU A 70 -2.44 -22.65 15.24
CA GLU A 70 -3.46 -21.80 15.86
C GLU A 70 -4.35 -21.13 14.80
N LYS A 71 -5.67 -21.33 14.94
CA LYS A 71 -6.68 -20.54 14.20
C LYS A 71 -6.88 -19.20 14.93
N THR A 72 -6.16 -18.16 14.50
CA THR A 72 -6.33 -16.81 15.06
C THR A 72 -7.02 -15.89 14.04
N LEU A 73 -8.07 -15.18 14.48
CA LEU A 73 -8.79 -14.17 13.68
C LEU A 73 -7.85 -13.10 13.08
N ASP A 74 -6.75 -12.81 13.77
CA ASP A 74 -5.70 -11.88 13.35
C ASP A 74 -5.06 -12.30 12.00
N PHE A 75 -5.03 -13.60 11.71
CA PHE A 75 -4.52 -14.12 10.43
C PHE A 75 -5.48 -13.82 9.28
N THR A 76 -6.79 -13.90 9.52
CA THR A 76 -7.82 -13.54 8.51
C THR A 76 -7.70 -12.07 8.12
N ILE A 77 -7.52 -11.17 9.10
CA ILE A 77 -7.31 -9.74 8.84
C ILE A 77 -6.03 -9.53 8.02
N SER A 78 -4.96 -10.24 8.35
CA SER A 78 -3.69 -10.11 7.64
C SER A 78 -3.77 -10.64 6.19
N ILE A 79 -4.58 -11.67 5.91
CA ILE A 79 -4.87 -12.12 4.53
C ILE A 79 -5.60 -11.01 3.76
N ILE A 80 -6.64 -10.42 4.36
CA ILE A 80 -7.41 -9.34 3.74
C ILE A 80 -6.49 -8.16 3.43
N SER A 81 -5.62 -7.79 4.37
CA SER A 81 -4.62 -6.75 4.18
C SER A 81 -3.68 -7.04 3.00
N ILE A 82 -3.20 -8.28 2.83
CA ILE A 82 -2.39 -8.64 1.66
C ILE A 82 -3.20 -8.54 0.36
N ALA A 83 -4.45 -9.00 0.35
CA ALA A 83 -5.29 -8.94 -0.84
C ALA A 83 -5.49 -7.48 -1.28
N VAL A 84 -5.73 -6.58 -0.33
CA VAL A 84 -5.85 -5.13 -0.58
C VAL A 84 -4.53 -4.54 -1.11
N ILE A 85 -3.38 -4.94 -0.56
CA ILE A 85 -2.07 -4.50 -1.07
C ILE A 85 -1.82 -5.00 -2.50
N LEU A 86 -2.19 -6.25 -2.81
CA LEU A 86 -2.05 -6.77 -4.17
C LEU A 86 -2.93 -5.99 -5.16
N ILE A 87 -4.16 -5.66 -4.76
CA ILE A 87 -5.06 -4.82 -5.55
C ILE A 87 -4.48 -3.41 -5.72
N SER A 88 -3.87 -2.82 -4.67
CA SER A 88 -3.25 -1.50 -4.78
C SER A 88 -2.05 -1.52 -5.72
N ILE A 89 -1.21 -2.56 -5.70
CA ILE A 89 -0.11 -2.73 -6.65
C ILE A 89 -0.63 -2.78 -8.08
N LEU A 90 -1.67 -3.60 -8.34
CA LEU A 90 -2.29 -3.67 -9.67
C LEU A 90 -2.84 -2.31 -10.12
N PHE A 91 -3.45 -1.56 -9.21
CA PHE A 91 -3.93 -0.22 -9.48
C PHE A 91 -2.79 0.73 -9.88
N TYR A 92 -1.66 0.72 -9.16
CA TYR A 92 -0.51 1.56 -9.50
C TYR A 92 0.17 1.16 -10.81
N ILE A 93 0.24 -0.13 -11.12
CA ILE A 93 0.73 -0.61 -12.42
C ILE A 93 -0.18 -0.10 -13.54
N GLY A 94 -1.51 -0.15 -13.35
CA GLY A 94 -2.47 0.39 -14.30
C GLY A 94 -2.33 1.89 -14.52
N LEU A 95 -2.16 2.66 -13.43
CA LEU A 95 -1.90 4.11 -13.50
C LEU A 95 -0.62 4.41 -14.28
N TYR A 96 0.47 3.70 -14.00
CA TYR A 96 1.73 3.88 -14.70
C TYR A 96 1.57 3.67 -16.21
N TRP A 97 0.92 2.57 -16.61
CA TRP A 97 0.63 2.28 -18.02
C TRP A 97 -0.25 3.34 -18.69
N LEU A 98 -1.25 3.87 -17.96
CA LEU A 98 -2.14 4.90 -18.48
C LEU A 98 -1.39 6.20 -18.73
N VAL A 99 -0.55 6.61 -17.78
CA VAL A 99 0.29 7.81 -17.90
C VAL A 99 1.32 7.65 -19.03
N ASP A 100 2.02 6.52 -19.11
CA ASP A 100 2.99 6.23 -20.17
C ASP A 100 2.34 6.25 -21.57
N ARG A 101 1.14 5.67 -21.69
CA ARG A 101 0.36 5.69 -22.93
C ARG A 101 -0.10 7.10 -23.30
N ALA A 102 -0.48 7.93 -22.32
CA ALA A 102 -0.87 9.31 -22.56
C ALA A 102 0.33 10.14 -23.06
N ILE A 103 1.49 9.98 -22.43
CA ILE A 103 2.73 10.67 -22.80
C ILE A 103 3.16 10.26 -24.22
N SER A 104 3.27 8.96 -24.49
CA SER A 104 3.68 8.46 -25.82
C SER A 104 2.75 8.89 -26.95
N ASN A 105 1.44 8.92 -26.73
CA ASN A 105 0.47 9.44 -27.72
C ASN A 105 0.61 10.95 -27.95
N THR A 106 0.97 11.71 -26.91
CA THR A 106 1.18 13.16 -27.02
C THR A 106 2.40 13.47 -27.88
N TYR A 107 3.51 12.77 -27.67
CA TYR A 107 4.73 12.92 -28.49
C TYR A 107 4.61 12.33 -29.91
N ARG A 108 3.67 11.42 -30.15
CA ARG A 108 3.43 10.84 -31.47
C ARG A 108 2.53 11.71 -32.36
N ASN A 109 1.73 12.60 -31.75
CA ASN A 109 0.78 13.48 -32.43
C ASN A 109 1.23 14.95 -32.45
N ALA A 110 2.42 15.25 -31.95
CA ALA A 110 3.09 16.56 -32.02
C ALA A 110 4.13 16.56 -33.15
#